data_AF-A0A1J4MM00-F1
#
_entry.id   AF-A0A1J4MM00-F1
#
_cell.length_a   1.000
_cell.length_b   1.000
_cell.length_c   1.000
_cell.angle_alpha   90.00
_cell.angle_beta   90.00
_cell.angle_gamma   90.00
#
_symmetry.space_group_name_H-M   'P 1'
#
loop_
_entity.id
_entity.type
_entity.pdbx_description
1 polymer ?
#
loop_
_entity_poly.entity_id
_entity_poly.type
_entity_poly.pdbx_seq_one_letter_code
_entity_poly.pdbx_strand_id
1 'polypeptide(L)'
;MKEDDLFFAVPTGARKILNVKDSKTNSIIPKERYVMRLRSCLSCRIILSDQQFYEKGCPNCAHLSMEFDRHKVNSCTTTSYKGMISMLKPELSWVARYNRITDVTPGCYAVSVSGDLIYDNRSYEDEY
;
A
#
# COMPACT_ATOMS: atom_id res chain seq x y z
N MET A 1 3.31 -15.27 -15.44
CA MET A 1 2.77 -13.98 -14.95
C MET A 1 1.54 -13.68 -15.77
N LYS A 2 0.34 -13.72 -15.18
CA LYS A 2 -0.87 -13.28 -15.88
C LYS A 2 -0.93 -11.76 -15.78
N GLU A 3 -1.28 -11.07 -16.86
CA GLU A 3 -1.32 -9.60 -16.90
C GLU A 3 -2.27 -9.00 -15.84
N ASP A 4 -3.29 -9.75 -15.44
CA ASP A 4 -4.30 -9.34 -14.47
C ASP A 4 -3.73 -9.04 -13.07
N ASP A 5 -2.63 -9.69 -12.69
CA ASP A 5 -2.01 -9.51 -11.37
C ASP A 5 -1.20 -8.20 -11.27
N LEU A 6 -0.66 -7.72 -12.40
CA LEU A 6 0.13 -6.48 -12.48
C LEU A 6 -0.74 -5.23 -12.29
N PHE A 7 -1.98 -5.26 -12.76
CA PHE A 7 -2.86 -4.08 -12.67
C PHE A 7 -3.29 -3.80 -11.23
N PHE A 8 -3.35 -4.84 -10.38
CA PHE A 8 -3.93 -4.71 -9.05
C PHE A 8 -2.93 -4.21 -7.99
N ALA A 9 -1.66 -4.61 -8.08
CA ALA A 9 -0.64 -4.27 -7.10
C ALA A 9 -0.01 -2.87 -7.29
N VAL A 10 -0.54 -2.09 -8.22
CA VAL A 10 -0.20 -0.67 -8.41
C VAL A 10 -1.16 0.17 -7.58
N PRO A 11 -0.68 1.08 -6.71
CA PRO A 11 -1.56 1.99 -6.00
C PRO A 11 -2.29 2.87 -7.02
N THR A 12 -3.62 2.74 -7.09
CA THR A 12 -4.49 3.52 -7.98
C THR A 12 -5.29 4.56 -7.18
N GLY A 13 -5.55 5.71 -7.79
CA GLY A 13 -6.24 6.82 -7.16
C GLY A 13 -7.60 7.07 -7.75
N ALA A 14 -8.56 7.45 -6.90
CA ALA A 14 -9.77 8.09 -7.38
C ALA A 14 -9.44 9.50 -7.93
N ARG A 15 -9.85 9.77 -9.17
CA ARG A 15 -9.90 11.13 -9.72
C ARG A 15 -10.91 11.94 -8.92
N LYS A 16 -10.48 13.04 -8.30
CA LYS A 16 -11.38 13.99 -7.62
C LYS A 16 -11.21 15.38 -8.20
N ILE A 17 -12.31 16.08 -8.42
CA ILE A 17 -12.28 17.51 -8.71
C ILE A 17 -12.24 18.23 -7.37
N LEU A 18 -11.12 18.89 -7.07
CA LEU A 18 -10.95 19.68 -5.86
C LEU A 18 -10.96 21.17 -6.22
N ASN A 19 -11.68 21.94 -5.41
CA ASN A 19 -11.67 23.40 -5.49
C ASN A 19 -10.37 23.92 -4.86
N VAL A 20 -9.45 24.40 -5.70
CA VAL A 20 -8.13 24.90 -5.27
C VAL A 20 -8.14 26.42 -5.40
N LYS A 21 -7.67 27.13 -4.36
CA LYS A 21 -7.40 28.56 -4.45
C LYS A 21 -6.17 28.81 -5.30
N ASP A 22 -6.31 29.60 -6.36
CA ASP A 22 -5.19 30.03 -7.18
C ASP A 22 -4.36 31.08 -6.43
N SER A 23 -3.07 30.82 -6.24
CA SER A 23 -2.14 31.71 -5.55
C SER A 23 -1.98 33.08 -6.24
N LYS A 24 -2.25 33.19 -7.54
CA LYS A 24 -2.09 34.45 -8.29
C LYS A 24 -3.36 35.29 -8.31
N THR A 25 -4.51 34.64 -8.47
CA THR A 25 -5.79 35.32 -8.70
C THR A 25 -6.72 35.27 -7.48
N ASN A 26 -6.34 34.53 -6.42
CA ASN A 26 -7.18 34.20 -5.26
C ASN A 26 -8.54 33.56 -5.62
N SER A 27 -8.73 33.18 -6.89
CA SER A 27 -9.96 32.58 -7.39
C SER A 27 -10.03 31.09 -7.05
N ILE A 28 -11.23 30.57 -6.87
CA ILE A 28 -11.47 29.15 -6.62
C ILE A 28 -11.60 28.46 -7.98
N ILE A 29 -10.64 27.62 -8.34
CA ILE A 29 -10.63 26.88 -9.61
C ILE A 29 -10.86 25.39 -9.31
N PRO A 30 -11.86 24.75 -9.91
CA PRO A 30 -11.99 23.29 -9.90
C PRO A 30 -10.79 22.69 -10.63
N LYS A 31 -9.90 22.00 -9.91
CA LYS A 31 -8.77 21.27 -10.49
C LYS A 31 -8.95 19.78 -10.25
N GLU A 32 -8.81 19.01 -11.32
CA GLU A 32 -8.74 17.57 -11.22
C GLU A 32 -7.43 17.18 -10.52
N ARG A 33 -7.55 16.55 -9.35
CA ARG A 33 -6.43 16.05 -8.56
C ARG A 33 -6.68 14.59 -8.22
N TYR A 34 -5.66 13.78 -8.41
CA TYR A 34 -5.64 12.43 -7.86
C TYR A 34 -5.33 12.53 -6.37
N VAL A 35 -6.30 12.13 -5.54
CA VAL A 35 -6.08 12.04 -4.09
C VAL A 35 -5.87 10.57 -3.75
N MET A 36 -4.61 10.18 -3.65
CA MET A 36 -4.23 8.83 -3.26
C MET A 36 -4.31 8.73 -1.72
N ARG A 37 -5.39 8.17 -1.18
CA ARG A 37 -5.41 7.75 0.24
C ARG A 37 -4.61 6.46 0.38
N LEU A 38 -3.29 6.56 0.27
CA LEU A 38 -2.39 5.41 0.32
C LEU A 38 -2.23 4.92 1.74
N ARG A 39 -2.18 3.60 1.86
CA ARG A 39 -1.91 2.88 3.10
C ARG A 39 -0.89 1.80 2.80
N SER A 40 -0.13 1.40 3.81
CA SER A 40 0.77 0.25 3.74
C SER A 40 0.26 -0.86 4.64
N CYS A 41 0.26 -2.10 4.17
CA CYS A 41 -0.04 -3.28 4.98
C CYS A 41 1.00 -3.44 6.09
N LEU A 42 0.56 -3.59 7.34
CA LEU A 42 1.48 -3.73 8.47
C LEU A 42 2.27 -5.05 8.44
N SER A 43 1.74 -6.10 7.79
CA SER A 43 2.40 -7.42 7.74
C SER A 43 3.41 -7.56 6.59
N CYS A 44 3.04 -7.16 5.36
CA CYS A 44 3.89 -7.34 4.17
C CYS A 44 4.43 -6.03 3.55
N ARG A 45 4.01 -4.88 4.06
CA ARG A 45 4.40 -3.53 3.59
C ARG A 45 3.94 -3.12 2.18
N ILE A 46 3.09 -3.89 1.51
CA ILE A 46 2.53 -3.46 0.22
C ILE A 46 1.74 -2.16 0.39
N ILE A 47 1.90 -1.22 -0.53
CA ILE A 47 1.23 0.07 -0.56
C ILE A 47 0.13 0.01 -1.62
N LEU A 48 -1.10 0.22 -1.18
CA LEU A 48 -2.28 0.34 -2.05
C LEU A 48 -3.15 1.49 -1.57
N SER A 49 -4.15 1.89 -2.36
CA SER A 49 -5.17 2.79 -1.85
C SER A 49 -6.04 2.11 -0.80
N ASP A 50 -6.56 2.90 0.13
CA ASP A 50 -7.58 2.49 1.09
C ASP A 50 -8.79 1.78 0.43
N GLN A 51 -9.15 2.21 -0.79
CA GLN A 51 -10.21 1.55 -1.56
C GLN A 51 -9.79 0.17 -2.08
N GLN A 52 -8.57 0.03 -2.61
CA GLN A 52 -8.07 -1.25 -3.11
C GLN A 52 -8.00 -2.30 -1.99
N PHE A 53 -7.55 -1.92 -0.80
CA PHE A 53 -7.58 -2.81 0.36
C PHE A 53 -9.01 -3.20 0.76
N TYR A 54 -9.96 -2.28 0.71
CA TYR A 54 -11.35 -2.57 1.00
C TYR A 54 -12.00 -3.49 -0.03
N GLU A 55 -11.72 -3.31 -1.32
CA GLU A 55 -12.39 -4.08 -2.39
C GLU A 55 -11.84 -5.49 -2.57
N LYS A 56 -10.52 -5.67 -2.45
CA LYS A 56 -9.87 -6.97 -2.74
C LYS A 56 -8.87 -7.43 -1.70
N GLY A 57 -8.71 -6.69 -0.60
CA GLY A 57 -7.79 -7.07 0.46
C GLY A 57 -6.32 -6.88 0.11
N CYS A 58 -5.46 -7.51 0.92
CA CYS A 58 -4.02 -7.52 0.71
C CYS A 58 -3.62 -8.74 -0.13
N PRO A 59 -2.96 -8.58 -1.28
CA PRO A 59 -2.64 -9.70 -2.17
C PRO A 59 -1.65 -10.71 -1.57
N ASN A 60 -0.85 -10.30 -0.58
CA ASN A 60 0.12 -11.18 0.09
C ASN A 60 -0.40 -11.73 1.43
N CYS A 61 -1.51 -11.20 1.97
CA CYS A 61 -1.93 -11.46 3.35
C CYS A 61 -3.42 -11.84 3.42
N ALA A 62 -3.82 -12.90 2.70
CA ALA A 62 -5.21 -13.37 2.65
C ALA A 62 -5.80 -13.66 4.04
N HIS A 63 -4.96 -14.10 4.99
CA HIS A 63 -5.36 -14.36 6.39
C HIS A 63 -5.92 -13.14 7.13
N LEU A 64 -5.57 -11.91 6.71
CA LEU A 64 -6.09 -10.70 7.34
C LEU A 64 -7.57 -10.45 6.99
N SER A 65 -8.06 -11.05 5.89
CA SER A 65 -9.47 -11.04 5.45
C SER A 65 -10.16 -9.68 5.66
N MET A 66 -9.57 -8.64 5.08
CA MET A 66 -9.97 -7.24 5.23
C MET A 66 -10.94 -6.74 4.16
N GLU A 67 -11.28 -7.59 3.18
CA GLU A 67 -12.25 -7.29 2.13
C GLU A 67 -13.60 -6.92 2.73
N PHE A 68 -14.20 -5.87 2.19
CA PHE A 68 -15.50 -5.33 2.59
C PHE A 68 -15.61 -4.93 4.08
N ASP A 69 -14.49 -4.86 4.81
CA ASP A 69 -14.43 -4.50 6.22
C ASP A 69 -13.44 -3.34 6.46
N ARG A 70 -13.99 -2.12 6.56
CA ARG A 70 -13.20 -0.90 6.80
C ARG A 70 -12.48 -0.90 8.15
N HIS A 71 -13.04 -1.55 9.15
CA HIS A 71 -12.40 -1.62 10.47
C HIS A 71 -11.14 -2.48 10.38
N LYS A 72 -11.23 -3.64 9.73
CA LYS A 72 -10.05 -4.48 9.48
C LYS A 72 -9.02 -3.79 8.60
N VAL A 73 -9.42 -3.10 7.54
CA VAL A 73 -8.46 -2.32 6.71
C VAL A 73 -7.70 -1.32 7.58
N ASN A 74 -8.40 -0.56 8.43
CA ASN A 74 -7.76 0.42 9.30
C ASN A 74 -6.84 -0.21 10.36
N SER A 75 -7.21 -1.37 10.91
CA SER A 75 -6.41 -2.07 11.92
C SER A 75 -5.22 -2.83 11.32
N CYS A 76 -5.31 -3.24 10.06
CA CYS A 76 -4.27 -4.03 9.39
C CYS A 76 -3.30 -3.19 8.54
N THR A 77 -3.56 -1.90 8.36
CA THR A 77 -2.79 -1.03 7.47
C THR A 77 -2.56 0.34 8.10
N THR A 78 -1.47 1.01 7.73
CA THR A 78 -1.07 2.32 8.26
C THR A 78 -0.92 3.36 7.16
N THR A 79 -1.25 4.61 7.45
CA THR A 79 -0.88 5.76 6.59
C THR A 79 0.54 6.26 6.89
N SER A 80 1.13 5.83 8.00
CA SER A 80 2.48 6.21 8.42
C SER A 80 3.49 5.18 7.93
N TYR A 81 3.98 5.38 6.72
CA TYR A 81 5.07 4.60 6.14
C TYR A 81 6.12 5.52 5.53
N LYS A 82 7.35 5.02 5.36
CA LYS A 82 8.47 5.77 4.78
C LYS A 82 9.09 4.99 3.63
N GLY A 83 9.49 5.74 2.61
CA GLY A 83 10.06 5.20 1.38
C GLY A 83 9.05 4.41 0.55
N MET A 84 9.33 4.28 -0.74
CA MET A 84 8.53 3.48 -1.66
C MET A 84 9.47 2.70 -2.58
N ILE A 85 9.22 1.41 -2.73
CA ILE A 85 9.96 0.48 -3.58
C ILE A 85 8.98 -0.05 -4.62
N SER A 86 9.25 0.18 -5.89
CA SER A 86 8.51 -0.45 -6.99
C SER A 86 9.16 -1.78 -7.33
N MET A 87 8.56 -2.87 -6.86
CA MET A 87 9.07 -4.22 -7.03
C MET A 87 8.47 -4.86 -8.28
N LEU A 88 9.33 -5.28 -9.21
CA LEU A 88 8.92 -5.94 -10.46
C LEU A 88 9.20 -7.45 -10.44
N LYS A 89 10.40 -7.83 -9.99
CA LYS A 89 10.89 -9.21 -9.91
C LYS A 89 11.53 -9.48 -8.54
N PRO A 90 10.71 -9.71 -7.49
CA PRO A 90 11.17 -9.96 -6.12
C PRO A 90 12.26 -11.02 -6.01
N GLU A 91 12.15 -12.08 -6.80
CA GLU A 91 13.02 -13.26 -6.78
C GLU A 91 14.44 -12.96 -7.27
N LEU A 92 14.62 -11.97 -8.14
CA LEU A 92 15.93 -11.58 -8.69
C LEU A 92 16.54 -10.36 -7.97
N SER A 93 15.71 -9.56 -7.31
CA SER A 93 16.09 -8.24 -6.80
C SER A 93 16.91 -8.31 -5.50
N TRP A 94 18.09 -7.69 -5.50
CA TRP A 94 18.84 -7.48 -4.25
C TRP A 94 18.07 -6.61 -3.26
N VAL A 95 17.36 -5.57 -3.75
CA VAL A 95 16.52 -4.71 -2.90
C VAL A 95 15.44 -5.52 -2.20
N ALA A 96 14.87 -6.52 -2.88
CA ALA A 96 13.89 -7.42 -2.27
C ALA A 96 14.51 -8.27 -1.15
N ARG A 97 15.68 -8.86 -1.39
CA ARG A 97 16.42 -9.63 -0.38
C ARG A 97 16.77 -8.77 0.83
N TYR A 98 17.35 -7.59 0.60
CA TYR A 98 17.72 -6.66 1.67
C TYR A 98 16.53 -6.24 2.53
N ASN A 99 15.37 -6.03 1.89
CA ASN A 99 14.15 -5.66 2.60
C ASN A 99 13.32 -6.87 3.07
N ARG A 100 13.76 -8.12 2.92
CA ARG A 100 12.96 -9.32 3.26
C ARG A 100 11.57 -9.36 2.58
N ILE A 101 11.51 -8.99 1.30
CA ILE A 101 10.29 -9.02 0.46
C ILE A 101 10.51 -9.83 -0.82
N THR A 102 11.14 -11.01 -0.70
CA THR A 102 11.49 -11.87 -1.85
C THR A 102 10.36 -12.74 -2.35
N ASP A 103 9.42 -13.11 -1.46
CA ASP A 103 8.27 -13.97 -1.76
C ASP A 103 6.97 -13.18 -1.63
N VAL A 104 6.84 -12.15 -2.46
CA VAL A 104 5.69 -11.25 -2.47
C VAL A 104 5.27 -10.97 -3.90
N THR A 105 4.02 -10.57 -4.11
CA THR A 105 3.55 -10.18 -5.45
C THR A 105 4.26 -8.90 -5.93
N PRO A 106 4.65 -8.78 -7.21
CA PRO A 106 5.15 -7.52 -7.77
C PRO A 106 4.20 -6.34 -7.47
N GLY A 107 4.72 -5.17 -7.12
CA GLY A 107 3.92 -4.03 -6.67
C GLY A 107 4.73 -2.96 -5.95
N CYS A 108 4.05 -1.96 -5.38
CA CYS A 108 4.71 -0.93 -4.58
C CYS A 108 4.76 -1.33 -3.09
N TYR A 109 5.93 -1.22 -2.45
CA TYR A 109 6.16 -1.57 -1.05
C TYR A 109 6.77 -0.40 -0.28
N ALA A 110 6.48 -0.30 1.01
CA ALA A 110 7.17 0.65 1.89
C ALA A 110 8.53 0.08 2.33
N VAL A 111 9.50 0.97 2.55
CA VAL A 111 10.79 0.58 3.17
C VAL A 111 10.56 0.25 4.64
N SER A 112 9.83 1.12 5.35
CA SER A 112 9.45 0.94 6.75
C SER A 112 8.02 1.38 7.00
N VAL A 113 7.34 0.69 7.91
CA VAL A 113 5.98 1.00 8.37
C VAL A 113 6.00 1.34 9.85
N SER A 114 5.05 2.16 10.31
CA SER A 114 4.85 2.47 11.72
C SER A 114 3.49 1.98 12.18
N GLY A 115 3.49 1.15 13.22
CA GLY A 115 2.32 0.50 13.79
C GLY A 115 2.54 -1.01 13.87
N ASP A 116 1.78 -1.66 14.75
CA ASP A 116 1.87 -3.09 15.02
C ASP A 116 0.50 -3.74 14.84
N LEU A 117 0.51 -4.99 14.35
CA LEU A 117 -0.69 -5.79 14.26
C LEU A 117 -0.98 -6.44 15.61
N ILE A 118 -2.18 -6.19 16.14
CA ILE A 118 -2.60 -6.69 17.46
C ILE A 118 -2.60 -8.23 17.55
N TYR A 119 -2.66 -8.92 16.40
CA TYR A 119 -2.77 -10.38 16.32
C TYR A 119 -1.73 -11.06 15.44
N ASP A 120 -0.73 -10.34 14.90
CA ASP A 120 0.30 -10.97 14.04
C ASP A 120 1.46 -11.44 14.92
N ASN A 121 1.41 -12.70 15.35
CA ASN A 121 2.54 -13.42 15.93
C ASN A 121 3.56 -13.76 14.83
N ARG A 122 4.10 -12.76 14.14
CA ARG A 122 5.38 -12.90 13.42
C ARG A 122 6.51 -12.53 14.37
N SER A 123 6.66 -13.33 15.42
CA SER A 123 7.93 -13.48 16.10
C SER A 123 8.89 -14.15 15.12
N TYR A 124 9.56 -13.36 14.28
CA TYR A 124 10.77 -13.82 13.62
C TYR A 124 11.90 -13.63 14.61
N GLU A 125 12.47 -14.76 15.01
CA GLU A 125 13.76 -14.87 15.69
C GLU A 125 14.75 -13.89 15.07
N ASP A 126 15.15 -12.89 15.86
CA ASP A 126 16.37 -12.15 15.64
C ASP A 126 17.54 -13.10 15.97
N GLU A 127 17.85 -14.04 15.08
CA GLU A 127 19.12 -14.77 15.13
C GLU A 127 19.99 -14.41 13.93
N TYR A 128 21.03 -13.64 14.29
CA TYR A 128 22.33 -13.37 13.67
C TYR A 128 22.60 -13.84 12.23
#